data_AF-E9LQV0-F1
#
_entry.id   AF-E9LQV0-F1
#
_cell.length_a   1.000
_cell.length_b   1.000
_cell.length_c   1.000
_cell.angle_alpha   90.00
_cell.angle_beta   90.00
_cell.angle_gamma   90.00
#
_symmetry.space_group_name_H-M   'P 1'
#
loop_
_entity.id
_entity.type
_entity.pdbx_description
1 polymer ?
#
loop_
_entity_poly.entity_id
_entity_poly.type
_entity_poly.pdbx_seq_one_letter_code
_entity_poly.pdbx_strand_id
1 'polypeptide(L)' 'VVVGVPAIYLAYATSILPDTIGVAAQNCWKVAKGAFT' A
#
# COMPACT_ATOMS: atom_id res chain seq x y z
N VAL A 1 -14.41 -4.14 1.73
CA VAL A 1 -13.50 -4.13 2.90
C VAL A 1 -12.12 -3.71 2.42
N VAL A 2 -11.35 -2.95 3.21
CA VAL A 2 -10.01 -2.47 2.84
C VAL A 2 -9.01 -2.86 3.92
N VAL A 3 -7.82 -3.31 3.54
CA VAL A 3 -6.74 -3.68 4.46
C VAL A 3 -5.52 -2.79 4.26
N GLY A 4 -4.98 -2.27 5.36
CA GLY A 4 -3.73 -1.52 5.36
C GLY A 4 -2.54 -2.47 5.52
N VAL A 5 -1.60 -2.45 4.58
CA VAL A 5 -0.47 -3.40 4.54
C VAL A 5 0.87 -2.65 4.58
N PRO A 6 1.93 -3.19 5.23
CA PRO A 6 3.26 -2.61 5.16
C PRO A 6 3.74 -2.46 3.70
N ALA A 7 4.43 -1.35 3.41
CA ALA A 7 4.74 -0.94 2.04
C ALA A 7 5.48 -2.01 1.20
N ILE A 8 6.39 -2.77 1.84
CA ILE A 8 7.17 -3.84 1.19
C ILE A 8 6.30 -5.00 0.67
N TYR A 9 5.08 -5.16 1.19
CA TYR A 9 4.18 -6.25 0.82
C TYR A 9 3.01 -5.78 -0.05
N LEU A 10 2.94 -4.51 -0.46
CA LEU A 10 1.81 -3.99 -1.25
C LEU A 10 1.60 -4.78 -2.54
N ALA A 11 2.68 -5.01 -3.31
CA ALA A 11 2.58 -5.79 -4.54
C ALA A 11 2.18 -7.25 -4.28
N TYR A 12 2.74 -7.87 -3.23
CA TYR A 12 2.43 -9.25 -2.87
C TYR A 12 0.96 -9.40 -2.43
N ALA A 13 0.50 -8.54 -1.53
CA ALA A 13 -0.89 -8.54 -1.04
C ALA A 13 -1.88 -8.32 -2.19
N THR A 14 -1.64 -7.36 -3.07
CA THR A 14 -2.47 -7.14 -4.26
C THR A 14 -2.50 -8.36 -5.19
N SER A 15 -1.42 -9.14 -5.27
CA SER A 15 -1.35 -10.32 -6.14
C SER A 15 -2.08 -11.56 -5.62
N ILE A 16 -2.33 -11.65 -4.30
CA ILE A 16 -2.91 -12.85 -3.67
C ILE A 16 -4.32 -12.62 -3.12
N LEU A 17 -4.72 -11.37 -2.89
CA LEU A 17 -6.03 -11.04 -2.35
C LEU A 17 -7.07 -10.95 -3.48
N PRO A 18 -8.33 -11.34 -3.21
CA PRO A 18 -9.40 -11.16 -4.18
C PRO A 18 -9.66 -9.68 -4.48
N ASP A 19 -10.08 -9.36 -5.70
CA ASP A 19 -10.43 -7.99 -6.14
C ASP A 19 -11.56 -7.34 -5.32
N THR A 20 -12.32 -8.15 -4.56
CA THR A 20 -13.36 -7.67 -3.63
C THR A 20 -12.78 -7.02 -2.36
N ILE A 21 -11.47 -7.17 -2.12
CA ILE A 21 -10.74 -6.58 -1.00
C ILE A 21 -9.78 -5.51 -1.52
N GLY A 22 -10.00 -4.27 -1.09
CA GLY A 22 -9.08 -3.17 -1.42
C GLY A 22 -7.79 -3.26 -0.61
N VAL A 23 -6.65 -2.95 -1.23
CA VAL A 23 -5.33 -2.90 -0.59
C VAL A 23 -4.86 -1.45 -0.52
N ALA A 24 -4.42 -1.01 0.67
CA ALA A 24 -3.90 0.34 0.89
C ALA A 24 -2.56 0.32 1.65
N ALA A 25 -1.74 1.34 1.41
CA ALA A 25 -0.56 1.60 2.23
C ALA A 25 -0.97 2.11 3.62
N GLN A 26 -0.15 1.84 4.63
CA GLN A 26 -0.39 2.30 6.01
C GLN A 26 0.09 3.74 6.27
N ASN A 27 0.93 4.29 5.38
CA ASN A 27 1.46 5.65 5.52
C ASN A 27 1.76 6.25 4.13
N CYS A 28 1.98 7.57 4.09
CA CYS A 28 2.35 8.31 2.88
C CYS A 28 3.26 9.49 3.22
N TRP A 29 3.97 10.01 2.20
CA TRP A 29 4.67 11.28 2.33
C TRP A 29 3.69 12.46 2.20
N LYS A 30 3.98 13.54 2.94
CA LYS A 30 3.16 14.77 2.89
C LYS A 30 3.25 15.51 1.54
N VAL A 31 4.32 15.28 0.79
CA VAL A 31 4.62 15.93 -0.49
C VAL A 31 4.84 14.88 -1.58
N ALA A 32 4.65 15.27 -2.84
CA ALA A 32 4.60 14.33 -3.95
C ALA A 32 5.93 13.60 -4.24
N LYS A 33 7.08 14.27 -4.11
CA LYS A 33 8.42 13.71 -4.39
C LYS A 33 9.54 14.59 -3.85
N GLY A 34 10.72 14.01 -3.63
CA GLY A 34 11.93 14.70 -3.20
C GLY A 34 12.97 13.73 -2.62
N ALA A 35 14.05 14.27 -2.05
CA ALA A 35 15.09 13.49 -1.39
C ALA A 35 14.74 13.27 0.10
N PHE A 36 13.87 12.29 0.36
CA PHE A 36 13.37 11.94 1.70
C PHE A 36 13.72 10.48 2.03
N THR A 37 14.99 10.22 2.34
CA THR A 37 15.44 8.89 2.77
C THR A 37 14.87 8.53 4.14
#